data_AF-A0A9X1FC81-F1
#
_entry.id   AF-A0A9X1FC81-F1
#
_cell.length_a   1.000
_cell.length_b   1.000
_cell.length_c   1.000
_cell.angle_alpha   90.00
_cell.angle_beta   90.00
_cell.angle_gamma   90.00
#
_symmetry.space_group_name_H-M   'P 1'
#
loop_
_entity.id
_entity.type
_entity.pdbx_description
1 polymer ?
#
loop_
_entity_poly.entity_id
_entity_poly.type
_entity_poly.pdbx_seq_one_letter_code
_entity_poly.pdbx_strand_id
1 'polypeptide(L)'
;MKSLLIKSLFILFTFNLSFSQAWMTNLDIAQKLAMVENKMVLMVWEGTTEYTYPVFVNDDKGRTVFIENLFTDEYISPLIWKYFIPVIVSENKYGSMYYEIKGKRSQKYIDKFNDNSIKIMDINGNILNASDVYLEDLENITKIIQKYGLNTEFIAPKLKGYYNEKTFFSAYYLASKYMDYTMYINKNQRKDLIDLSTIYLKEARLLTKTEPKEDQAVLQQRCDLLEIQQLLLLKRPRRVLRLLKRMDAEDINNTNTAFMAFLFYTVHMSLGDNDKAEIWKSKISSVDLKKAQKLINLNS
;
A
#
# COMPACT_ATOMS: atom_id res chain seq x y z
N MET A 1 17.27 -10.42 56.12
CA MET A 1 16.46 -11.45 55.43
C MET A 1 15.27 -10.88 54.66
N LYS A 2 14.45 -9.97 55.22
CA LYS A 2 13.29 -9.38 54.50
C LYS A 2 13.65 -8.60 53.22
N SER A 3 14.77 -7.85 53.20
CA SER A 3 15.19 -7.08 52.02
C SER A 3 15.75 -7.93 50.87
N LEU A 4 16.34 -9.09 51.18
CA LEU A 4 16.81 -10.07 50.19
C LEU A 4 15.65 -10.83 49.54
N LEU A 5 14.62 -11.18 50.34
CA LEU A 5 13.38 -11.76 49.83
C LEU A 5 12.62 -10.82 48.88
N ILE A 6 12.51 -9.53 49.23
CA ILE A 6 11.83 -8.54 48.37
C ILE A 6 12.61 -8.31 47.07
N LYS A 7 13.95 -8.23 47.13
CA LYS A 7 14.78 -8.12 45.92
C LYS A 7 14.69 -9.36 45.03
N SER A 8 14.66 -10.56 45.63
CA SER A 8 14.47 -11.81 44.88
C SER A 8 13.07 -11.92 44.26
N LEU A 9 12.04 -11.38 44.92
CA LEU A 9 10.68 -11.32 44.39
C LEU A 9 10.59 -10.39 43.16
N PHE A 10 11.27 -9.24 43.18
CA PHE A 10 11.33 -8.32 42.04
C PHE A 10 12.07 -8.94 40.83
N ILE A 11 13.12 -9.71 41.07
CA ILE A 11 13.85 -10.43 40.02
C ILE A 11 12.97 -11.55 39.42
N LEU A 12 12.20 -12.28 40.24
CA LEU A 12 11.26 -13.30 39.76
C LEU A 12 10.10 -12.74 38.92
N PHE A 13 9.68 -11.50 39.15
CA PHE A 13 8.69 -10.81 38.30
C PHE A 13 9.25 -10.39 36.94
N THR A 14 10.55 -10.05 36.84
CA THR A 14 11.16 -9.72 35.55
C THR A 14 11.39 -10.94 34.65
N PHE A 15 11.44 -12.14 35.21
CA PHE A 15 11.67 -13.38 34.45
C PHE A 15 10.41 -14.06 33.90
N ASN A 16 9.20 -13.58 34.23
CA ASN A 16 7.94 -14.26 33.87
C ASN A 16 6.99 -13.45 32.96
N LEU A 17 7.47 -12.38 32.32
CA LEU A 17 6.69 -11.63 31.34
C LEU A 17 7.39 -11.59 29.99
N SER A 18 7.73 -12.77 29.47
CA SER A 18 8.04 -12.94 28.05
C SER A 18 6.80 -13.50 27.33
N PHE A 19 5.65 -12.87 27.57
CA PHE A 19 4.48 -13.13 26.73
C PHE A 19 4.71 -12.42 25.40
N SER A 20 4.65 -13.16 24.30
CA SER A 20 4.52 -12.55 22.99
C SER A 20 3.37 -11.53 23.03
N GLN A 21 3.58 -10.36 22.42
CA GLN A 21 2.57 -9.30 22.41
C GLN A 21 1.28 -9.84 21.78
N ALA A 22 0.17 -9.78 22.52
CA ALA A 22 -1.11 -10.28 22.05
C ALA A 22 -1.59 -9.51 20.81
N TRP A 23 -2.31 -10.19 19.91
CA TRP A 23 -2.93 -9.54 18.75
C TRP A 23 -3.94 -8.49 19.21
N MET A 24 -4.01 -7.37 18.50
CA MET A 24 -4.98 -6.32 18.81
C MET A 24 -6.40 -6.78 18.43
N THR A 25 -7.42 -6.21 19.07
CA THR A 25 -8.84 -6.50 18.76
C THR A 25 -9.62 -5.28 18.26
N ASN A 26 -8.96 -4.11 18.23
CA ASN A 26 -9.54 -2.87 17.77
C ASN A 26 -8.78 -2.35 16.55
N LEU A 27 -9.43 -2.39 15.38
CA LEU A 27 -8.84 -1.97 14.11
C LEU A 27 -8.39 -0.50 14.12
N ASP A 28 -9.18 0.41 14.71
CA ASP A 28 -8.86 1.83 14.71
C ASP A 28 -7.60 2.12 15.54
N ILE A 29 -7.43 1.42 16.67
CA ILE A 29 -6.21 1.53 17.50
C ILE A 29 -5.03 0.89 16.76
N ALA A 30 -5.22 -0.25 16.11
CA ALA A 30 -4.18 -0.91 15.32
C ALA A 30 -3.68 -0.04 14.17
N GLN A 31 -4.59 0.63 13.44
CA GLN A 31 -4.25 1.57 12.37
C GLN A 31 -3.47 2.79 12.90
N LYS A 32 -3.85 3.33 14.07
CA LYS A 32 -3.11 4.43 14.71
C LYS A 32 -1.71 3.99 15.14
N LEU A 33 -1.56 2.79 15.70
CA LEU A 33 -0.25 2.25 16.05
C LEU A 33 0.61 2.01 14.81
N ALA A 34 0.02 1.46 13.74
CA ALA A 34 0.69 1.25 12.46
C ALA A 34 1.19 2.55 11.83
N MET A 35 0.42 3.64 12.00
CA MET A 35 0.81 4.99 11.59
C MET A 35 2.01 5.51 12.38
N VAL A 36 2.09 5.23 13.68
CA VAL A 36 3.21 5.66 14.54
C VAL A 36 4.47 4.84 14.26
N GLU A 37 4.32 3.53 14.04
CA GLU A 37 5.45 2.61 13.82
C GLU A 37 5.87 2.48 12.36
N ASN A 38 5.21 3.20 11.44
CA ASN A 38 5.45 3.11 10.00
C ASN A 38 5.34 1.67 9.45
N LYS A 39 4.32 0.94 9.90
CA LYS A 39 4.06 -0.45 9.48
C LYS A 39 2.74 -0.56 8.73
N MET A 40 2.57 -1.68 8.04
CA MET A 40 1.27 -2.12 7.53
C MET A 40 0.51 -2.86 8.65
N VAL A 41 -0.81 -2.97 8.50
CA VAL A 41 -1.66 -3.75 9.40
C VAL A 41 -1.81 -5.16 8.83
N LEU A 42 -1.60 -6.18 9.67
CA LEU A 42 -1.95 -7.56 9.35
C LEU A 42 -3.29 -7.86 10.02
N MET A 43 -4.33 -8.07 9.22
CA MET A 43 -5.68 -8.25 9.69
C MET A 43 -6.21 -9.63 9.33
N VAL A 44 -6.90 -10.24 10.29
CA VAL A 44 -7.72 -11.45 10.10
C VAL A 44 -9.12 -11.19 10.65
N TRP A 45 -10.10 -11.91 10.11
CA TRP A 45 -11.44 -11.94 10.68
C TRP A 45 -11.49 -12.78 11.94
N GLU A 46 -12.33 -12.40 12.90
CA GLU A 46 -12.53 -13.13 14.16
C GLU A 46 -12.90 -14.60 13.93
N GLY A 47 -13.77 -14.90 12.95
CA GLY A 47 -14.13 -16.28 12.63
C GLY A 47 -12.96 -17.14 12.16
N THR A 48 -11.88 -16.53 11.65
CA THR A 48 -10.65 -17.25 11.27
C THR A 48 -9.92 -17.83 12.48
N THR A 49 -10.17 -17.29 13.67
CA THR A 49 -9.50 -17.69 14.93
C THR A 49 -10.21 -18.85 15.64
N GLU A 50 -11.40 -19.25 15.18
CA GLU A 50 -12.21 -20.32 15.79
C GLU A 50 -11.67 -21.73 15.48
N TYR A 51 -10.75 -21.86 14.52
CA TYR A 51 -10.14 -23.11 14.11
C TYR A 51 -8.61 -22.95 14.01
N THR A 52 -7.90 -24.08 13.90
CA THR A 52 -6.45 -24.06 13.71
C THR A 52 -6.10 -23.43 12.38
N TYR A 53 -5.23 -22.42 12.40
CA TYR A 53 -4.77 -21.73 11.19
C TYR A 53 -3.31 -22.09 10.90
N PRO A 54 -3.05 -23.24 10.25
CA PRO A 54 -1.70 -23.69 9.96
C PRO A 54 -0.99 -22.79 8.94
N VAL A 55 0.29 -22.53 9.15
CA VAL A 55 1.11 -21.69 8.29
C VAL A 55 2.52 -22.25 8.14
N PHE A 56 3.21 -21.79 7.09
CA PHE A 56 4.63 -22.00 6.93
C PHE A 56 5.43 -20.76 7.34
N VAL A 57 6.59 -20.98 7.94
CA VAL A 57 7.59 -19.93 8.25
C VAL A 57 8.98 -20.46 7.94
N ASN A 58 9.85 -19.64 7.37
CA ASN A 58 11.25 -20.02 7.20
C ASN A 58 12.00 -19.70 8.50
N ASP A 59 12.79 -20.66 8.98
CA ASP A 59 13.69 -20.44 10.10
C ASP A 59 14.93 -19.61 9.70
N ASP A 60 15.77 -19.33 10.67
CA ASP A 60 17.03 -18.59 10.53
C ASP A 60 18.04 -19.26 9.57
N LYS A 61 17.88 -20.56 9.32
CA LYS A 61 18.68 -21.37 8.39
C LYS A 61 18.02 -21.47 7.00
N GLY A 62 16.89 -20.81 6.78
CA GLY A 62 16.16 -20.80 5.52
C GLY A 62 15.31 -22.05 5.27
N ARG A 63 15.12 -22.93 6.27
CA ARG A 63 14.28 -24.12 6.17
C ARG A 63 12.82 -23.75 6.40
N THR A 64 11.91 -24.29 5.60
CA THR A 64 10.47 -24.12 5.80
C THR A 64 10.00 -24.98 6.97
N VAL A 65 9.46 -24.34 8.00
CA VAL A 65 8.88 -24.95 9.20
C VAL A 65 7.36 -24.84 9.12
N PHE A 66 6.66 -25.91 9.49
CA PHE A 66 5.21 -25.94 9.64
C PHE A 66 4.83 -25.54 11.06
N ILE A 67 3.87 -24.64 11.18
CA ILE A 67 3.29 -24.23 12.46
C ILE A 67 1.79 -24.54 12.41
N GLU A 68 1.33 -25.30 13.39
CA GLU A 68 -0.04 -25.82 13.44
C GLU A 68 -1.09 -24.70 13.57
N ASN A 69 -0.79 -23.66 14.34
CA ASN A 69 -1.72 -22.56 14.54
C ASN A 69 -1.02 -21.21 14.71
N LEU A 70 -1.27 -20.30 13.77
CA LEU A 70 -0.78 -18.93 13.73
C LEU A 70 -1.04 -18.14 15.02
N PHE A 71 -2.18 -18.38 15.68
CA PHE A 71 -2.64 -17.53 16.77
C PHE A 71 -2.08 -17.92 18.15
N THR A 72 -1.58 -19.15 18.29
CA THR A 72 -1.08 -19.69 19.57
C THR A 72 0.43 -19.88 19.60
N ASP A 73 1.11 -19.76 18.46
CA ASP A 73 2.56 -19.98 18.38
C ASP A 73 3.37 -18.78 18.91
N GLU A 74 4.22 -19.05 19.90
CA GLU A 74 5.04 -18.04 20.58
C GLU A 74 6.21 -17.52 19.72
N TYR A 75 6.60 -18.23 18.67
CA TYR A 75 7.71 -17.86 17.79
C TYR A 75 7.25 -16.93 16.65
N ILE A 76 6.08 -17.20 16.06
CA ILE A 76 5.54 -16.40 14.95
C ILE A 76 5.05 -15.04 15.42
N SER A 77 4.38 -14.95 16.57
CA SER A 77 3.75 -13.70 16.98
C SER A 77 4.75 -12.52 17.10
N PRO A 78 5.93 -12.67 17.72
CA PRO A 78 6.96 -11.61 17.73
C PRO A 78 7.49 -11.29 16.33
N LEU A 79 7.61 -12.30 15.45
CA LEU A 79 8.04 -12.11 14.07
C LEU A 79 7.01 -11.26 13.29
N ILE A 80 5.72 -11.48 13.48
CA ILE A 80 4.67 -10.68 12.87
C ILE A 80 4.72 -9.24 13.38
N TRP A 81 4.79 -9.04 14.70
CA TRP A 81 4.89 -7.71 15.32
C TRP A 81 6.09 -6.89 14.83
N LYS A 82 7.19 -7.56 14.45
CA LYS A 82 8.36 -6.89 13.89
C LYS A 82 8.06 -6.18 12.57
N TYR A 83 7.18 -6.72 11.72
CA TYR A 83 6.93 -6.22 10.37
C TYR A 83 5.53 -5.62 10.16
N PHE A 84 4.58 -5.97 11.02
CA PHE A 84 3.18 -5.58 10.92
C PHE A 84 2.61 -5.22 12.29
N ILE A 85 1.46 -4.54 12.29
CA ILE A 85 0.57 -4.48 13.45
C ILE A 85 -0.53 -5.52 13.30
N PRO A 86 -0.50 -6.65 14.04
CA PRO A 86 -1.50 -7.70 13.93
C PRO A 86 -2.80 -7.35 14.66
N VAL A 87 -3.94 -7.58 14.00
CA VAL A 87 -5.28 -7.33 14.54
C VAL A 87 -6.27 -8.42 14.12
N ILE A 88 -7.07 -8.87 15.08
CA ILE A 88 -8.26 -9.70 14.87
C ILE A 88 -9.46 -8.75 14.87
N VAL A 89 -10.23 -8.72 13.78
CA VAL A 89 -11.37 -7.83 13.64
C VAL A 89 -12.66 -8.61 13.77
N SER A 90 -13.55 -8.13 14.66
CA SER A 90 -14.84 -8.76 14.90
C SER A 90 -15.72 -8.81 13.65
N GLU A 91 -16.43 -9.92 13.46
CA GLU A 91 -17.41 -10.12 12.38
C GLU A 91 -18.51 -9.04 12.37
N ASN A 92 -18.81 -8.46 13.53
CA ASN A 92 -19.77 -7.35 13.66
C ASN A 92 -19.38 -6.11 12.82
N LYS A 93 -18.09 -5.95 12.48
CA LYS A 93 -17.59 -4.86 11.63
C LYS A 93 -17.75 -5.13 10.13
N TYR A 94 -18.01 -6.37 9.74
CA TYR A 94 -18.11 -6.78 8.33
C TYR A 94 -19.09 -5.90 7.56
N GLY A 95 -20.30 -5.72 8.09
CA GLY A 95 -21.35 -4.93 7.44
C GLY A 95 -20.89 -3.51 7.11
N SER A 96 -20.42 -2.75 8.10
CA SER A 96 -19.98 -1.36 7.89
C SER A 96 -18.79 -1.28 6.93
N MET A 97 -17.79 -2.14 7.09
CA MET A 97 -16.61 -2.16 6.22
C MET A 97 -16.96 -2.54 4.78
N TYR A 98 -17.88 -3.50 4.58
CA TYR A 98 -18.36 -3.88 3.25
C TYR A 98 -19.10 -2.73 2.56
N TYR A 99 -19.98 -2.01 3.27
CA TYR A 99 -20.68 -0.85 2.70
C TYR A 99 -19.74 0.25 2.22
N GLU A 100 -18.60 0.44 2.89
CA GLU A 100 -17.59 1.42 2.47
C GLU A 100 -16.96 1.08 1.12
N ILE A 101 -16.78 -0.20 0.81
CA ILE A 101 -16.11 -0.69 -0.40
C ILE A 101 -17.07 -1.14 -1.51
N LYS A 102 -18.35 -1.38 -1.19
CA LYS A 102 -19.37 -1.88 -2.12
C LYS A 102 -19.50 -0.98 -3.35
N GLY A 103 -19.39 -1.58 -4.53
CA GLY A 103 -19.46 -0.86 -5.82
C GLY A 103 -18.24 0.01 -6.14
N LYS A 104 -17.22 0.07 -5.26
CA LYS A 104 -16.00 0.87 -5.45
C LYS A 104 -14.75 0.04 -5.68
N ARG A 105 -14.80 -1.27 -5.42
CA ARG A 105 -13.67 -2.20 -5.55
C ARG A 105 -13.98 -3.29 -6.58
N SER A 106 -12.92 -3.92 -7.10
CA SER A 106 -13.06 -5.04 -8.04
C SER A 106 -13.59 -6.29 -7.34
N GLN A 107 -14.17 -7.23 -8.10
CA GLN A 107 -14.63 -8.51 -7.56
C GLN A 107 -13.53 -9.22 -6.77
N LYS A 108 -12.32 -9.30 -7.35
CA LYS A 108 -11.16 -9.89 -6.69
C LYS A 108 -10.82 -9.29 -5.32
N TYR A 109 -10.96 -7.98 -5.18
CA TYR A 109 -10.77 -7.30 -3.88
C TYR A 109 -11.87 -7.68 -2.90
N ILE A 110 -13.13 -7.75 -3.36
CA ILE A 110 -14.26 -8.19 -2.54
C ILE A 110 -14.08 -9.64 -2.11
N ASP A 111 -13.62 -10.52 -3.00
CA ASP A 111 -13.32 -11.92 -2.67
C ASP A 111 -12.25 -12.01 -1.57
N LYS A 112 -11.14 -11.27 -1.71
CA LYS A 112 -10.09 -11.19 -0.68
C LYS A 112 -10.63 -10.61 0.63
N PHE A 113 -11.51 -9.61 0.58
CA PHE A 113 -12.11 -9.03 1.77
C PHE A 113 -13.00 -10.05 2.50
N ASN A 114 -13.74 -10.87 1.76
CA ASN A 114 -14.69 -11.84 2.32
C ASN A 114 -14.05 -13.13 2.83
N ASP A 115 -12.92 -13.55 2.25
CA ASP A 115 -12.30 -14.84 2.62
C ASP A 115 -11.63 -14.80 4.00
N ASN A 116 -11.23 -15.98 4.50
CA ASN A 116 -10.59 -16.12 5.82
C ASN A 116 -9.05 -15.97 5.79
N SER A 117 -8.47 -15.58 4.66
CA SER A 117 -7.02 -15.46 4.54
C SER A 117 -6.48 -14.18 5.20
N ILE A 118 -5.17 -14.08 5.44
CA ILE A 118 -4.56 -12.85 5.96
C ILE A 118 -4.78 -11.68 4.98
N LYS A 119 -5.23 -10.53 5.50
CA LYS A 119 -5.27 -9.26 4.77
C LYS A 119 -4.15 -8.35 5.24
N ILE A 120 -3.35 -7.84 4.31
CA ILE A 120 -2.38 -6.79 4.60
C ILE A 120 -2.98 -5.46 4.18
N MET A 121 -3.21 -4.58 5.14
CA MET A 121 -3.90 -3.32 4.95
C MET A 121 -2.97 -2.16 5.23
N ASP A 122 -3.18 -1.05 4.54
CA ASP A 122 -2.59 0.22 4.99
C ASP A 122 -3.42 0.82 6.14
N ILE A 123 -2.92 1.91 6.72
CA ILE A 123 -3.56 2.56 7.88
C ILE A 123 -4.95 3.13 7.58
N ASN A 124 -5.31 3.25 6.30
CA ASN A 124 -6.59 3.79 5.84
C ASN A 124 -7.58 2.68 5.47
N GLY A 125 -7.23 1.42 5.74
CA GLY A 125 -8.13 0.29 5.62
C GLY A 125 -8.17 -0.36 4.23
N ASN A 126 -7.30 0.03 3.29
CA ASN A 126 -7.28 -0.60 1.97
C ASN A 126 -6.32 -1.80 1.94
N ILE A 127 -6.79 -2.92 1.38
CA ILE A 127 -6.06 -4.19 1.30
C ILE A 127 -5.06 -4.14 0.14
N LEU A 128 -3.80 -4.33 0.46
CA LEU A 128 -2.68 -4.39 -0.49
C LEU A 128 -2.62 -5.76 -1.20
N ASN A 129 -2.76 -6.86 -0.47
CA ASN A 129 -2.66 -8.23 -1.01
C ASN A 129 -3.97 -8.75 -1.63
N ALA A 130 -4.79 -7.85 -2.19
CA ALA A 130 -6.06 -8.17 -2.86
C ALA A 130 -5.88 -9.05 -4.10
N SER A 131 -4.69 -9.10 -4.67
CA SER A 131 -4.36 -9.91 -5.83
C SER A 131 -3.89 -11.32 -5.50
N ASP A 132 -3.63 -11.64 -4.23
CA ASP A 132 -3.21 -12.98 -3.84
C ASP A 132 -4.47 -13.83 -3.70
N VAL A 133 -4.57 -14.85 -4.55
CA VAL A 133 -5.69 -15.79 -4.52
C VAL A 133 -5.42 -16.78 -3.41
N TYR A 134 -6.33 -16.88 -2.45
CA TYR A 134 -6.33 -17.97 -1.50
C TYR A 134 -6.71 -19.26 -2.24
N LEU A 135 -5.74 -20.16 -2.42
CA LEU A 135 -5.92 -21.42 -3.17
C LEU A 135 -6.08 -22.64 -2.25
N GLU A 136 -6.59 -22.47 -1.02
CA GLU A 136 -6.60 -23.50 0.04
C GLU A 136 -5.19 -24.00 0.46
N ASP A 137 -4.13 -23.53 -0.20
CA ASP A 137 -2.75 -23.70 0.23
C ASP A 137 -2.47 -22.90 1.51
N LEU A 138 -1.69 -23.52 2.40
CA LEU A 138 -1.24 -22.89 3.64
C LEU A 138 -0.44 -21.61 3.36
N GLU A 139 -0.80 -20.52 4.03
CA GLU A 139 -0.09 -19.26 3.90
C GLU A 139 1.34 -19.37 4.45
N ASN A 140 2.27 -18.66 3.81
CA ASN A 140 3.66 -18.61 4.27
C ASN A 140 3.99 -17.21 4.79
N ILE A 141 4.18 -17.09 6.11
CA ILE A 141 4.42 -15.83 6.81
C ILE A 141 5.70 -15.16 6.33
N THR A 142 6.76 -15.92 6.05
CA THR A 142 8.01 -15.35 5.52
C THR A 142 7.80 -14.70 4.15
N LYS A 143 7.04 -15.35 3.25
CA LYS A 143 6.72 -14.78 1.94
C LYS A 143 5.84 -13.53 2.08
N ILE A 144 4.86 -13.54 2.99
CA ILE A 144 4.01 -12.37 3.29
C ILE A 144 4.87 -11.21 3.80
N ILE A 145 5.78 -11.44 4.75
CA ILE A 145 6.71 -10.43 5.26
C ILE A 145 7.60 -9.88 4.13
N GLN A 146 8.22 -10.76 3.35
CA GLN A 146 9.10 -10.35 2.25
C GLN A 146 8.38 -9.54 1.18
N LYS A 147 7.08 -9.79 0.96
CA LYS A 147 6.28 -9.11 -0.06
C LYS A 147 5.62 -7.84 0.47
N TYR A 148 5.14 -7.85 1.71
CA TYR A 148 4.22 -6.83 2.21
C TYR A 148 4.64 -6.15 3.52
N GLY A 149 5.73 -6.59 4.16
CA GLY A 149 6.34 -5.94 5.33
C GLY A 149 7.02 -4.61 4.96
N LEU A 150 6.26 -3.69 4.37
CA LEU A 150 6.73 -2.41 3.87
C LEU A 150 6.89 -1.43 5.03
N ASN A 151 8.06 -0.76 5.09
CA ASN A 151 8.19 0.44 5.91
C ASN A 151 7.42 1.59 5.24
N THR A 152 6.45 2.19 5.93
CA THR A 152 5.58 3.24 5.39
C THR A 152 6.07 4.65 5.66
N GLU A 153 7.25 4.83 6.27
CA GLU A 153 7.80 6.15 6.64
C GLU A 153 7.87 7.12 5.46
N PHE A 154 8.28 6.62 4.28
CA PHE A 154 8.34 7.43 3.05
C PHE A 154 6.97 8.00 2.62
N ILE A 155 5.87 7.32 2.95
CA ILE A 155 4.50 7.69 2.57
C ILE A 155 3.68 8.23 3.75
N ALA A 156 4.20 8.17 4.98
CA ALA A 156 3.49 8.46 6.22
C ALA A 156 2.80 9.83 6.25
N PRO A 157 3.41 10.95 5.78
CA PRO A 157 2.73 12.25 5.77
C PRO A 157 1.46 12.25 4.89
N LYS A 158 1.46 11.49 3.78
CA LYS A 158 0.30 11.41 2.88
C LYS A 158 -0.75 10.43 3.39
N LEU A 159 -0.32 9.34 4.00
CA LEU A 159 -1.22 8.43 4.70
C LEU A 159 -1.99 9.15 5.81
N LYS A 160 -1.29 9.90 6.67
CA LYS A 160 -1.88 10.70 7.75
C LYS A 160 -2.78 11.81 7.22
N GLY A 161 -2.37 12.49 6.15
CA GLY A 161 -3.18 13.52 5.52
C GLY A 161 -4.55 12.99 5.07
N TYR A 162 -4.57 11.85 4.38
CA TYR A 162 -5.82 11.21 3.96
C TYR A 162 -6.61 10.64 5.14
N TYR A 163 -5.94 10.05 6.14
CA TYR A 163 -6.59 9.52 7.35
C TYR A 163 -7.38 10.62 8.09
N ASN A 164 -6.78 11.80 8.21
CA ASN A 164 -7.39 12.93 8.91
C ASN A 164 -8.52 13.58 8.11
N GLU A 165 -8.34 13.75 6.80
CA GLU A 165 -9.31 14.44 5.95
C GLU A 165 -9.32 13.86 4.54
N LYS A 166 -10.49 13.42 4.08
CA LYS A 166 -10.67 12.80 2.76
C LYS A 166 -11.14 13.84 1.74
N THR A 167 -10.18 14.54 1.13
CA THR A 167 -10.39 15.52 0.07
C THR A 167 -9.82 15.03 -1.26
N PHE A 168 -10.12 15.72 -2.36
CA PHE A 168 -9.46 15.46 -3.64
C PHE A 168 -7.93 15.40 -3.48
N PHE A 169 -7.36 16.41 -2.83
CA PHE A 169 -5.91 16.55 -2.72
C PHE A 169 -5.28 15.48 -1.83
N SER A 170 -5.89 15.14 -0.69
CA SER A 170 -5.32 14.11 0.19
C SER A 170 -5.32 12.74 -0.49
N ALA A 171 -6.40 12.40 -1.22
CA ALA A 171 -6.48 11.17 -2.02
C ALA A 171 -5.50 11.16 -3.20
N TYR A 172 -5.47 12.26 -3.98
CA TYR A 172 -4.60 12.37 -5.15
C TYR A 172 -3.12 12.29 -4.79
N TYR A 173 -2.69 13.04 -3.78
CA TYR A 173 -1.29 13.04 -3.37
C TYR A 173 -0.88 11.72 -2.70
N LEU A 174 -1.79 11.03 -2.00
CA LEU A 174 -1.52 9.69 -1.50
C LEU A 174 -1.36 8.68 -2.65
N ALA A 175 -2.24 8.70 -3.64
CA ALA A 175 -2.11 7.87 -4.84
C ALA A 175 -0.76 8.11 -5.55
N SER A 176 -0.41 9.37 -5.78
CA SER A 176 0.86 9.75 -6.41
C SER A 176 2.07 9.31 -5.57
N LYS A 177 2.00 9.44 -4.25
CA LYS A 177 3.10 9.04 -3.36
C LYS A 177 3.28 7.52 -3.29
N TYR A 178 2.20 6.74 -3.34
CA TYR A 178 2.29 5.30 -3.52
C TYR A 178 2.96 4.93 -4.84
N MET A 179 2.62 5.61 -5.94
CA MET A 179 3.32 5.43 -7.22
C MET A 179 4.81 5.74 -7.12
N ASP A 180 5.19 6.79 -6.40
CA ASP A 180 6.61 7.07 -6.17
C ASP A 180 7.29 5.94 -5.41
N TYR A 181 6.62 5.39 -4.39
CA TYR A 181 7.17 4.28 -3.61
C TYR A 181 7.39 3.03 -4.47
N THR A 182 6.54 2.79 -5.48
CA THR A 182 6.69 1.64 -6.39
C THR A 182 8.03 1.60 -7.16
N MET A 183 8.71 2.74 -7.29
CA MET A 183 10.01 2.85 -7.94
C MET A 183 11.17 2.35 -7.05
N TYR A 184 10.94 2.12 -5.76
CA TYR A 184 11.96 1.71 -4.78
C TYR A 184 11.76 0.29 -4.24
N ILE A 185 10.70 -0.40 -4.66
CA ILE A 185 10.36 -1.76 -4.21
C ILE A 185 10.62 -2.80 -5.29
N ASN A 186 10.61 -4.07 -4.86
CA ASN A 186 10.83 -5.23 -5.71
C ASN A 186 9.74 -5.39 -6.78
N LYS A 187 10.12 -5.98 -7.93
CA LYS A 187 9.23 -6.15 -9.10
C LYS A 187 7.95 -6.92 -8.78
N ASN A 188 8.03 -7.93 -7.91
CA ASN A 188 6.91 -8.79 -7.52
C ASN A 188 5.86 -8.10 -6.61
N GLN A 189 6.23 -6.99 -5.95
CA GLN A 189 5.35 -6.20 -5.09
C GLN A 189 4.71 -5.03 -5.85
N ARG A 190 5.33 -4.61 -6.95
CA ARG A 190 4.98 -3.38 -7.68
C ARG A 190 3.52 -3.33 -8.12
N LYS A 191 2.99 -4.44 -8.65
CA LYS A 191 1.63 -4.47 -9.17
C LYS A 191 0.61 -4.19 -8.06
N ASP A 192 0.77 -4.85 -6.92
CA ASP A 192 -0.15 -4.75 -5.78
C ASP A 192 -0.14 -3.33 -5.21
N LEU A 193 1.04 -2.70 -5.12
CA LEU A 193 1.15 -1.32 -4.68
C LEU A 193 0.58 -0.32 -5.70
N ILE A 194 0.68 -0.60 -7.01
CA ILE A 194 0.00 0.18 -8.06
C ILE A 194 -1.52 0.01 -7.94
N ASP A 195 -2.02 -1.21 -7.70
CA ASP A 195 -3.45 -1.45 -7.51
C ASP A 195 -3.98 -0.68 -6.28
N LEU A 196 -3.23 -0.67 -5.18
CA LEU A 196 -3.52 0.17 -4.01
C LEU A 196 -3.52 1.67 -4.35
N SER A 197 -2.53 2.15 -5.10
CA SER A 197 -2.50 3.55 -5.57
C SER A 197 -3.72 3.90 -6.43
N THR A 198 -4.22 2.93 -7.20
CA THR A 198 -5.37 3.08 -8.10
C THR A 198 -6.66 3.25 -7.31
N ILE A 199 -6.78 2.61 -6.15
CA ILE A 199 -7.91 2.81 -5.25
C ILE A 199 -8.02 4.30 -4.86
N TYR A 200 -6.92 4.88 -4.37
CA TYR A 200 -6.90 6.30 -3.98
C TYR A 200 -7.11 7.24 -5.16
N LEU A 201 -6.56 6.91 -6.34
CA LEU A 201 -6.77 7.73 -7.54
C LEU A 201 -8.23 7.74 -8.00
N LYS A 202 -8.91 6.59 -7.93
CA LYS A 202 -10.35 6.50 -8.23
C LYS A 202 -11.17 7.32 -7.24
N GLU A 203 -10.81 7.28 -5.96
CA GLU A 203 -11.47 8.11 -4.95
C GLU A 203 -11.23 9.60 -5.18
N ALA A 204 -9.99 10.01 -5.48
CA ALA A 204 -9.69 11.38 -5.87
C ALA A 204 -10.56 11.82 -7.05
N ARG A 205 -10.67 11.00 -8.10
CA ARG A 205 -11.54 11.27 -9.25
C ARG A 205 -13.01 11.41 -8.88
N LEU A 206 -13.51 10.67 -7.89
CA LEU A 206 -14.89 10.83 -7.41
C LEU A 206 -15.07 12.13 -6.61
N LEU A 207 -14.08 12.49 -5.80
CA LEU A 207 -14.07 13.70 -4.98
C LEU A 207 -13.95 14.99 -5.82
N THR A 208 -13.59 14.94 -7.10
CA THR A 208 -13.67 16.15 -7.95
C THR A 208 -15.09 16.71 -8.00
N LYS A 209 -16.12 15.88 -7.79
CA LYS A 209 -17.53 16.31 -7.81
C LYS A 209 -17.90 17.22 -6.64
N THR A 210 -17.11 17.23 -5.57
CA THR A 210 -17.33 18.09 -4.40
C THR A 210 -16.59 19.43 -4.51
N GLU A 211 -15.77 19.61 -5.53
CA GLU A 211 -15.00 20.83 -5.79
C GLU A 211 -15.80 21.82 -6.66
N PRO A 212 -15.42 23.11 -6.68
CA PRO A 212 -16.03 24.11 -7.55
C PRO A 212 -16.07 23.67 -9.02
N LYS A 213 -17.14 24.01 -9.74
CA LYS A 213 -17.43 23.48 -11.08
C LYS A 213 -16.31 23.82 -12.08
N GLU A 214 -15.74 25.01 -11.95
CA GLU A 214 -14.60 25.52 -12.72
C GLU A 214 -13.33 24.68 -12.56
N ASP A 215 -13.12 24.04 -11.40
CA ASP A 215 -11.91 23.26 -11.11
C ASP A 215 -12.04 21.79 -11.52
N GLN A 216 -13.27 21.25 -11.60
CA GLN A 216 -13.50 19.81 -11.77
C GLN A 216 -12.80 19.24 -13.01
N ALA A 217 -12.86 19.94 -14.15
CA ALA A 217 -12.24 19.50 -15.40
C ALA A 217 -10.71 19.43 -15.27
N VAL A 218 -10.10 20.43 -14.62
CA VAL A 218 -8.65 20.50 -14.38
C VAL A 218 -8.18 19.38 -13.47
N LEU A 219 -8.94 19.09 -12.42
CA LEU A 219 -8.65 18.02 -11.47
C LEU A 219 -8.85 16.63 -12.08
N GLN A 220 -9.86 16.44 -12.92
CA GLN A 220 -10.05 15.20 -13.68
C GLN A 220 -8.90 14.95 -14.66
N GLN A 221 -8.49 15.98 -15.41
CA GLN A 221 -7.33 15.88 -16.30
C GLN A 221 -6.05 15.53 -15.53
N ARG A 222 -5.88 16.07 -14.32
CA ARG A 222 -4.75 15.73 -13.44
C ARG A 222 -4.79 14.27 -12.98
N CYS A 223 -5.97 13.70 -12.74
CA CYS A 223 -6.14 12.27 -12.48
C CYS A 223 -5.79 11.42 -13.72
N ASP A 224 -6.19 11.84 -14.92
CA ASP A 224 -5.88 11.14 -16.17
C ASP A 224 -4.37 11.05 -16.42
N LEU A 225 -3.65 12.15 -16.21
CA LEU A 225 -2.18 12.16 -16.33
C LEU A 225 -1.53 11.21 -15.32
N LEU A 226 -2.05 11.14 -14.10
CA LEU A 226 -1.51 10.24 -13.07
C LEU A 226 -1.81 8.76 -13.40
N GLU A 227 -2.99 8.46 -13.95
CA GLU A 227 -3.33 7.13 -14.46
C GLU A 227 -2.43 6.73 -15.64
N ILE A 228 -2.11 7.67 -16.53
CA ILE A 228 -1.14 7.45 -17.61
C ILE A 228 0.25 7.16 -17.03
N GLN A 229 0.68 7.86 -15.97
CA GLN A 229 1.97 7.57 -15.30
C GLN A 229 2.05 6.12 -14.78
N GLN A 230 0.95 5.54 -14.28
CA GLN A 230 0.93 4.14 -13.83
C GLN A 230 1.37 3.16 -14.92
N LEU A 231 1.06 3.46 -16.18
CA LEU A 231 1.46 2.62 -17.30
C LEU A 231 2.98 2.62 -17.54
N LEU A 232 3.69 3.70 -17.20
CA LEU A 232 5.16 3.71 -17.19
C LEU A 232 5.72 2.78 -16.11
N LEU A 233 5.09 2.75 -14.93
CA LEU A 233 5.47 1.83 -13.84
C LEU A 233 5.22 0.36 -14.19
N LEU A 234 4.23 0.11 -15.05
CA LEU A 234 3.89 -1.21 -15.60
C LEU A 234 4.70 -1.57 -16.86
N LYS A 235 5.73 -0.78 -17.21
CA LYS A 235 6.57 -0.97 -18.41
C LYS A 235 5.80 -0.93 -19.73
N ARG A 236 4.87 0.02 -19.90
CA ARG A 236 4.03 0.15 -21.10
C ARG A 236 4.18 1.52 -21.80
N PRO A 237 5.40 1.93 -22.21
CA PRO A 237 5.65 3.27 -22.73
C PRO A 237 4.92 3.55 -24.05
N ARG A 238 4.79 2.56 -24.95
CA ARG A 238 4.03 2.75 -26.21
C ARG A 238 2.56 3.11 -25.96
N ARG A 239 1.93 2.52 -24.92
CA ARG A 239 0.54 2.82 -24.56
C ARG A 239 0.42 4.23 -23.97
N VAL A 240 1.40 4.64 -23.17
CA VAL A 240 1.51 6.00 -22.61
C VAL A 240 1.55 7.03 -23.73
N LEU A 241 2.46 6.89 -24.69
CA LEU A 241 2.59 7.84 -25.81
C LEU A 241 1.28 7.96 -26.61
N ARG A 242 0.60 6.84 -26.84
CA ARG A 242 -0.69 6.83 -27.54
C ARG A 242 -1.80 7.56 -26.76
N LEU A 243 -1.84 7.43 -25.43
CA LEU A 243 -2.83 8.12 -24.60
C LEU A 243 -2.53 9.62 -24.53
N LEU A 244 -1.26 9.99 -24.34
CA LEU A 244 -0.83 11.40 -24.31
C LEU A 244 -1.15 12.12 -25.62
N LYS A 245 -0.94 11.47 -26.79
CA LYS A 245 -1.30 12.06 -28.09
C LYS A 245 -2.80 12.25 -28.31
N ARG A 246 -3.65 11.54 -27.57
CA ARG A 246 -5.12 11.67 -27.65
C ARG A 246 -5.66 12.74 -26.71
N MET A 247 -4.92 13.05 -25.65
CA MET A 247 -5.17 14.25 -24.86
C MET A 247 -4.66 15.39 -25.72
N ASP A 248 -5.56 16.16 -26.33
CA ASP A 248 -5.14 17.28 -27.17
C ASP A 248 -4.24 18.20 -26.35
N ALA A 249 -3.02 18.44 -26.83
CA ALA A 249 -2.02 19.20 -26.09
C ALA A 249 -2.44 20.67 -25.91
N GLU A 250 -3.33 21.15 -26.79
CA GLU A 250 -3.91 22.50 -26.75
C GLU A 250 -5.02 22.64 -25.70
N ASP A 251 -5.69 21.53 -25.35
CA ASP A 251 -6.76 21.49 -24.33
C ASP A 251 -6.25 21.22 -22.91
N ILE A 252 -4.93 21.13 -22.73
CA ILE A 252 -4.36 20.92 -21.40
C ILE A 252 -4.28 22.24 -20.64
N ASN A 253 -4.92 22.26 -19.47
CA ASN A 253 -4.86 23.40 -18.59
C ASN A 253 -3.41 23.68 -18.18
N ASN A 254 -3.04 24.97 -18.16
CA ASN A 254 -1.68 25.43 -17.85
C ASN A 254 -1.10 24.84 -16.55
N THR A 255 -1.94 24.57 -15.55
CA THR A 255 -1.53 23.98 -14.26
C THR A 255 -1.07 22.51 -14.36
N ASN A 256 -1.37 21.83 -15.46
CA ASN A 256 -1.02 20.44 -15.73
C ASN A 256 0.04 20.27 -16.84
N THR A 257 0.41 21.36 -17.52
CA THR A 257 1.39 21.33 -18.63
C THR A 257 2.75 20.78 -18.21
N ALA A 258 3.22 21.12 -17.01
CA ALA A 258 4.48 20.59 -16.50
C ALA A 258 4.43 19.06 -16.30
N PHE A 259 3.31 18.53 -15.80
CA PHE A 259 3.15 17.10 -15.60
C PHE A 259 3.02 16.35 -16.95
N MET A 260 2.31 16.95 -17.90
CA MET A 260 2.25 16.45 -19.27
C MET A 260 3.64 16.42 -19.92
N ALA A 261 4.42 17.50 -19.80
CA ALA A 261 5.78 17.57 -20.30
C ALA A 261 6.68 16.49 -19.69
N PHE A 262 6.57 16.28 -18.38
CA PHE A 262 7.23 15.19 -17.67
C PHE A 262 6.90 13.82 -18.29
N LEU A 263 5.63 13.53 -18.58
CA LEU A 263 5.23 12.25 -19.17
C LEU A 263 5.72 12.10 -20.62
N PHE A 264 5.63 13.14 -21.44
CA PHE A 264 6.15 13.13 -22.81
C PHE A 264 7.66 12.91 -22.86
N TYR A 265 8.42 13.65 -22.04
CA TYR A 265 9.86 13.45 -21.91
C TYR A 265 10.19 12.02 -21.50
N THR A 266 9.56 11.54 -20.42
CA THR A 266 9.84 10.21 -19.86
C THR A 266 9.53 9.11 -20.88
N VAL A 267 8.41 9.21 -21.60
CA VAL A 267 8.01 8.18 -22.57
C VAL A 267 8.89 8.19 -23.81
N HIS A 268 9.27 9.37 -24.33
CA HIS A 268 10.18 9.44 -25.48
C HIS A 268 11.56 8.89 -25.15
N MET A 269 12.13 9.28 -23.99
CA MET A 269 13.39 8.70 -23.51
C MET A 269 13.28 7.18 -23.31
N SER A 270 12.17 6.69 -22.75
CA SER A 270 11.94 5.25 -22.56
C SER A 270 11.81 4.48 -23.89
N LEU A 271 11.54 5.16 -25.00
CA LEU A 271 11.43 4.58 -26.34
C LEU A 271 12.68 4.83 -27.21
N GLY A 272 13.69 5.55 -26.70
CA GLY A 272 14.90 5.93 -27.43
C GLY A 272 14.73 7.14 -28.36
N ASP A 273 13.60 7.84 -28.30
CA ASP A 273 13.30 9.02 -29.14
C ASP A 273 13.90 10.32 -28.52
N ASN A 274 15.23 10.39 -28.37
CA ASN A 274 15.91 11.48 -27.65
C ASN A 274 15.60 12.88 -28.22
N ASP A 275 15.56 13.03 -29.55
CA ASP A 275 15.27 14.31 -30.20
C ASP A 275 13.88 14.84 -29.84
N LYS A 276 12.88 13.94 -29.76
CA LYS A 276 11.51 14.31 -29.36
C LYS A 276 11.43 14.59 -27.87
N ALA A 277 12.24 13.92 -27.05
CA ALA A 277 12.28 14.17 -25.61
C ALA A 277 12.83 15.56 -25.29
N GLU A 278 13.90 16.01 -25.97
CA GLU A 278 14.59 17.27 -25.64
C GLU A 278 13.66 18.49 -25.73
N ILE A 279 12.65 18.46 -26.61
CA ILE A 279 11.61 19.51 -26.75
C ILE A 279 10.85 19.74 -25.43
N TRP A 280 10.71 18.71 -24.60
CA TRP A 280 9.96 18.76 -23.35
C TRP A 280 10.82 19.05 -22.13
N LYS A 281 12.12 18.81 -22.21
CA LYS A 281 13.04 18.83 -21.06
C LYS A 281 13.12 20.18 -20.36
N SER A 282 13.08 21.29 -21.10
CA SER A 282 13.11 22.66 -20.54
C SER A 282 11.88 23.00 -19.71
N LYS A 283 10.79 22.23 -19.84
CA LYS A 283 9.52 22.44 -19.11
C LYS A 283 9.42 21.58 -17.84
N ILE A 284 10.49 20.87 -17.47
CA ILE A 284 10.49 19.90 -16.38
C ILE A 284 11.44 20.37 -15.28
N SER A 285 11.02 20.23 -14.02
CA SER A 285 11.85 20.56 -12.88
C SER A 285 13.03 19.58 -12.73
N SER A 286 14.11 20.00 -12.06
CA SER A 286 15.25 19.11 -11.78
C SER A 286 14.86 17.90 -10.92
N VAL A 287 13.86 18.05 -10.04
CA VAL A 287 13.31 16.96 -9.22
C VAL A 287 12.58 15.96 -10.11
N ASP A 288 11.74 16.44 -11.02
CA ASP A 288 10.99 15.58 -11.94
C ASP A 288 11.90 14.90 -12.97
N LEU A 289 13.01 15.52 -13.37
CA LEU A 289 14.02 14.87 -14.21
C LEU A 289 14.65 13.66 -13.50
N LYS A 290 14.95 13.77 -12.20
CA LYS A 290 15.46 12.63 -11.40
C LYS A 290 14.42 11.50 -11.32
N LYS A 291 13.14 11.86 -11.18
CA LYS A 291 12.03 10.89 -11.20
C LYS A 291 11.88 10.24 -12.58
N ALA A 292 11.97 11.03 -13.66
CA ALA A 292 11.92 10.54 -15.03
C ALA A 292 13.04 9.54 -15.29
N GLN A 293 14.27 9.81 -14.84
CA GLN A 293 15.38 8.87 -15.01
C GLN A 293 15.11 7.51 -14.36
N LYS A 294 14.51 7.47 -13.16
CA LYS A 294 14.11 6.21 -12.52
C LYS A 294 13.08 5.45 -13.35
N LEU A 295 12.09 6.14 -13.91
CA LEU A 295 11.09 5.54 -14.79
C LEU A 295 11.70 5.07 -16.11
N ILE A 296 12.62 5.83 -16.69
CA ILE A 296 13.33 5.45 -17.92
C ILE A 296 14.12 4.17 -17.68
N ASN A 297 14.95 4.13 -16.63
CA ASN A 297 15.70 2.93 -16.26
C ASN A 297 14.81 1.72 -16.00
N LEU A 298 13.58 1.95 -15.52
CA LEU A 298 12.60 0.89 -15.33
C LEU A 298 12.04 0.37 -16.66
N ASN A 299 11.94 1.21 -17.69
CA ASN A 299 11.37 0.87 -19.00
C ASN A 299 12.43 0.44 -20.03
N SER A 300 13.71 0.70 -19.77
CA SER A 300 14.85 0.17 -20.53
C SER A 300 15.06 -1.34 -20.32
#